data_AF-A0A0P6Y5C1-F1
#
_entry.id   AF-A0A0P6Y5C1-F1
#
_cell.length_a   1.000
_cell.length_b   1.000
_cell.length_c   1.000
_cell.angle_alpha   90.00
_cell.angle_beta   90.00
_cell.angle_gamma   90.00
#
_symmetry.space_group_name_H-M   'P 1'
#
loop_
_entity.id
_entity.type
_entity.pdbx_description
1 polymer ?
#
loop_
_entity_poly.entity_id
_entity_poly.type
_entity_poly.pdbx_seq_one_letter_code
_entity_poly.pdbx_strand_id
1 'polypeptide(L)'
;MLDLEQIDDVGTLLSAGREAAQHGDKTAARNALRKANRLAPNDVHVLLALAEVVGTFNERRLLLEQALKLEPENIAAQGALAALKSGAANPHPAVNLPPIDPTPLMAPTSETLYCYRHPTVETGLRCIQCARPICSKCSERTPVGFICPECRKERRSPIYQVEPLDAVKAGAISLVLGGVGAYICSFFGIFLFLFMGAVIGELIMRVIDWATRKRGLVMQIAAAGSFAVGAILAAVFWVGFTIGLILFLGIGVSTIVARLR
;
A
#
# COMPACT_ATOMS: atom_id res chain seq x y z
N MET A 1 18.23 -18.50 15.69
CA MET A 1 18.13 -17.60 14.53
C MET A 1 19.46 -16.90 14.43
N LEU A 2 20.30 -17.25 13.46
CA LEU A 2 21.54 -16.50 13.21
C LEU A 2 21.14 -15.12 12.69
N ASP A 3 21.56 -14.05 13.36
CA ASP A 3 21.34 -12.67 12.90
C ASP A 3 22.27 -12.40 11.70
N LEU A 4 21.86 -12.91 10.53
CA LEU A 4 22.55 -12.77 9.25
C LEU A 4 22.76 -11.30 8.83
N GLU A 5 22.14 -10.35 9.53
CA GLU A 5 22.24 -8.91 9.27
C GLU A 5 23.56 -8.31 9.75
N GLN A 6 24.22 -8.88 10.78
CA GLN A 6 25.49 -8.37 11.33
C GLN A 6 26.76 -8.95 10.66
N ILE A 7 26.60 -9.95 9.79
CA ILE A 7 27.74 -10.63 9.14
C ILE A 7 28.05 -9.93 7.81
N ASP A 8 29.19 -9.24 7.74
CA ASP A 8 29.64 -8.50 6.55
C ASP A 8 30.72 -9.23 5.74
N ASP A 9 31.17 -10.39 6.22
CA ASP A 9 32.11 -11.23 5.50
C ASP A 9 31.40 -12.17 4.51
N VAL A 10 31.90 -12.21 3.28
CA VAL A 10 31.31 -12.98 2.18
C VAL A 10 31.49 -14.49 2.40
N GLY A 11 32.64 -14.90 2.94
CA GLY A 11 32.97 -16.31 3.16
C GLY A 11 32.07 -16.97 4.22
N THR A 12 31.82 -16.27 5.31
CA THR A 12 30.86 -16.70 6.35
C THR A 12 29.42 -16.75 5.84
N LEU A 13 28.98 -15.80 5.03
CA LEU A 13 27.64 -15.85 4.42
C LEU A 13 27.48 -17.00 3.41
N LEU A 14 28.54 -17.30 2.64
CA LEU A 14 28.53 -18.39 1.68
C LEU A 14 28.51 -19.77 2.36
N SER A 15 29.30 -19.95 3.41
CA SER A 15 29.30 -21.19 4.20
C SER A 15 27.95 -21.39 4.93
N ALA A 16 27.44 -20.36 5.61
CA ALA A 16 26.13 -20.41 6.27
C ALA A 16 24.99 -20.70 5.27
N GLY A 17 25.05 -20.11 4.07
CA GLY A 17 24.09 -20.36 3.00
C GLY A 17 24.09 -21.81 2.51
N ARG A 18 25.28 -22.41 2.33
CA ARG A 18 25.43 -23.82 1.95
C ARG A 18 24.97 -24.78 3.05
N GLU A 19 25.29 -24.47 4.29
CA GLU A 19 24.90 -25.28 5.44
C GLU A 19 23.37 -25.28 5.61
N ALA A 20 22.72 -24.13 5.46
CA ALA A 20 21.26 -24.03 5.46
C ALA A 20 20.63 -24.79 4.30
N ALA A 21 21.26 -24.79 3.11
CA ALA A 21 20.78 -25.55 1.96
C ALA A 21 20.86 -27.07 2.20
N GLN A 22 21.93 -27.55 2.85
CA GLN A 22 22.09 -28.96 3.22
C GLN A 22 21.02 -29.42 4.22
N HIS A 23 20.63 -28.56 5.16
CA HIS A 23 19.57 -28.84 6.13
C HIS A 23 18.14 -28.67 5.56
N GLY A 24 18.00 -28.35 4.26
CA GLY A 24 16.71 -28.20 3.60
C GLY A 24 16.02 -26.85 3.83
N ASP A 25 16.61 -25.93 4.58
CA ASP A 25 16.08 -24.57 4.78
C ASP A 25 16.44 -23.67 3.58
N LYS A 26 15.67 -23.84 2.50
CA LYS A 26 15.84 -23.08 1.26
C LYS A 26 15.65 -21.57 1.45
N THR A 27 14.93 -21.15 2.49
CA THR A 27 14.66 -19.74 2.76
C THR A 27 15.85 -19.05 3.40
N ALA A 28 16.40 -19.63 4.47
CA ALA A 28 17.59 -19.11 5.13
C ALA A 28 18.79 -19.13 4.17
N ALA A 29 18.97 -20.23 3.42
CA ALA A 29 20.01 -20.34 2.40
C ALA A 29 19.92 -19.24 1.34
N ARG A 30 18.73 -18.97 0.81
CA ARG A 30 18.52 -17.92 -0.21
C ARG A 30 18.82 -16.53 0.34
N ASN A 31 18.42 -16.25 1.59
CA ASN A 31 18.64 -14.96 2.21
C ASN A 31 20.12 -14.69 2.45
N ALA A 32 20.86 -15.67 2.99
CA ALA A 32 22.31 -15.58 3.20
C ALA A 32 23.06 -15.37 1.88
N LEU A 33 22.76 -16.18 0.86
CA LEU A 33 23.43 -16.12 -0.45
C LEU A 33 23.08 -14.86 -1.25
N ARG A 34 21.84 -14.33 -1.13
CA ARG A 34 21.50 -13.03 -1.72
C ARG A 34 22.25 -11.89 -1.05
N LYS A 35 22.49 -11.97 0.27
CA LYS A 35 23.34 -10.98 0.97
C LYS A 35 24.78 -11.08 0.47
N ALA A 36 25.33 -12.29 0.37
CA ALA A 36 26.66 -12.51 -0.18
C ALA A 36 26.80 -11.92 -1.60
N ASN A 37 25.80 -12.12 -2.46
CA ASN A 37 25.79 -11.58 -3.82
C ASN A 37 25.70 -10.05 -3.88
N ARG A 38 25.12 -9.39 -2.87
CA ARG A 38 25.15 -7.92 -2.78
C ARG A 38 26.54 -7.39 -2.43
N LEU A 39 27.28 -8.12 -1.60
CA LEU A 39 28.63 -7.74 -1.18
C LEU A 39 29.67 -8.05 -2.26
N ALA A 40 29.51 -9.18 -2.96
CA ALA A 40 30.40 -9.63 -4.04
C ALA A 40 29.58 -10.08 -5.27
N PRO A 41 29.09 -9.14 -6.10
CA PRO A 41 28.23 -9.46 -7.25
C PRO A 41 28.95 -10.17 -8.42
N ASN A 42 30.28 -10.16 -8.41
CA ASN A 42 31.13 -10.76 -9.45
C ASN A 42 31.89 -12.00 -8.95
N ASP A 43 31.45 -12.62 -7.86
CA ASP A 43 32.04 -13.85 -7.35
C ASP A 43 31.31 -15.08 -7.92
N VAL A 44 32.04 -15.90 -8.67
CA VAL A 44 31.51 -17.09 -9.33
C VAL A 44 30.98 -18.12 -8.32
N HIS A 45 31.64 -18.27 -7.17
CA HIS A 45 31.21 -19.24 -6.15
C HIS A 45 29.89 -18.84 -5.50
N VAL A 46 29.66 -17.54 -5.31
CA VAL A 46 28.40 -16.99 -4.78
C VAL A 46 27.28 -17.18 -5.80
N LEU A 47 27.54 -16.86 -7.08
CA LEU A 47 26.57 -17.02 -8.16
C LEU A 47 26.12 -18.48 -8.32
N LEU A 48 27.07 -19.42 -8.29
CA LEU A 48 26.79 -20.86 -8.37
C LEU A 48 25.98 -21.35 -7.16
N ALA A 49 26.40 -21.01 -5.95
CA ALA A 49 25.69 -21.41 -4.73
C ALA A 49 24.25 -20.84 -4.71
N LEU A 50 24.06 -19.59 -5.15
CA LEU A 50 22.74 -18.98 -5.23
C LEU A 50 21.86 -19.67 -6.30
N ALA A 51 22.44 -20.03 -7.45
CA ALA A 51 21.73 -20.72 -8.52
C ALA A 51 21.18 -22.11 -8.11
N GLU A 52 21.76 -22.77 -7.12
CA GLU A 52 21.26 -24.04 -6.59
C GLU A 52 20.00 -23.89 -5.73
N VAL A 53 19.86 -22.76 -5.02
CA VAL A 53 18.79 -22.55 -4.02
C VAL A 53 17.60 -21.76 -4.59
N VAL A 54 17.82 -21.02 -5.68
CA VAL A 54 16.80 -20.24 -6.37
C VAL A 54 15.78 -21.16 -7.07
N GLY A 55 14.49 -20.91 -6.82
CA GLY A 55 13.39 -21.74 -7.33
C GLY A 55 12.84 -21.32 -8.70
N THR A 56 13.24 -20.16 -9.22
CA THR A 56 12.72 -19.60 -10.48
C THR A 56 13.67 -19.90 -11.64
N PHE A 57 13.12 -20.41 -12.74
CA PHE A 57 13.91 -20.77 -13.94
C PHE A 57 14.72 -19.59 -14.49
N ASN A 58 14.08 -18.42 -14.63
CA ASN A 58 14.70 -17.24 -15.22
C ASN A 58 15.86 -16.68 -14.37
N GLU A 59 15.69 -16.62 -13.05
CA GLU A 59 16.71 -16.13 -12.13
C GLU A 59 17.90 -17.09 -12.09
N ARG A 60 17.65 -18.40 -12.04
CA ARG A 60 18.70 -19.43 -12.10
C ARG A 60 19.50 -19.36 -13.41
N ARG A 61 18.83 -19.19 -14.55
CA ARG A 61 19.49 -19.03 -15.86
C ARG A 61 20.40 -17.81 -15.88
N LEU A 62 19.91 -16.67 -15.39
CA LEU A 62 20.66 -15.40 -15.38
C LEU A 62 21.95 -15.50 -14.56
N LEU A 63 21.88 -16.11 -13.37
CA LEU A 63 23.04 -16.31 -12.49
C LEU A 63 24.11 -17.19 -13.13
N LEU A 64 23.70 -18.28 -13.80
CA LEU A 64 24.62 -19.18 -14.51
C LEU A 64 25.25 -18.51 -15.73
N GLU A 65 24.47 -17.74 -16.50
CA GLU A 65 24.99 -16.94 -17.62
C GLU A 65 25.98 -15.87 -17.13
N GLN A 66 25.74 -15.25 -15.97
CA GLN A 66 26.65 -14.29 -15.37
C GLN A 66 27.94 -14.96 -14.89
N ALA A 67 27.86 -16.14 -14.27
CA ALA A 67 29.03 -16.92 -13.88
C ALA A 67 29.93 -17.27 -15.09
N LEU A 68 29.33 -17.68 -16.21
CA LEU A 68 30.07 -17.99 -17.45
C LEU A 68 30.70 -16.78 -18.13
N LYS A 69 30.17 -15.57 -17.91
CA LYS A 69 30.82 -14.35 -18.39
C LYS A 69 32.11 -14.04 -17.64
N LEU A 70 32.18 -14.42 -16.37
CA LEU A 70 33.35 -14.24 -15.51
C LEU A 70 34.39 -15.35 -15.76
N GLU A 71 33.92 -16.61 -15.77
CA GLU A 71 34.75 -17.79 -16.01
C GLU A 71 34.14 -18.64 -17.13
N PRO A 72 34.58 -18.46 -18.39
CA PRO A 72 33.98 -19.15 -19.53
C PRO A 72 34.24 -20.66 -19.53
N GLU A 73 35.34 -21.11 -18.90
CA GLU A 73 35.75 -22.52 -18.84
C GLU A 73 35.16 -23.27 -17.63
N ASN A 74 34.28 -22.65 -16.84
CA ASN A 74 33.74 -23.26 -15.63
C ASN A 74 32.73 -24.38 -15.95
N ILE A 75 33.16 -25.64 -15.77
CA ILE A 75 32.39 -26.85 -16.08
C ILE A 75 31.09 -26.91 -15.27
N ALA A 76 31.10 -26.46 -14.01
CA ALA A 76 29.91 -26.50 -13.15
C ALA A 76 28.79 -25.59 -13.68
N ALA A 77 29.15 -24.37 -14.10
CA ALA A 77 28.20 -23.42 -14.67
C ALA A 77 27.66 -23.90 -16.03
N GLN A 78 28.53 -24.44 -16.89
CA GLN A 78 28.13 -24.98 -18.20
C GLN A 78 27.18 -26.17 -18.05
N GLY A 79 27.53 -27.13 -17.20
CA GLY A 79 26.72 -28.32 -16.93
C GLY A 79 25.34 -27.96 -16.35
N ALA A 80 25.31 -27.05 -15.36
CA ALA A 80 24.06 -26.59 -14.77
C ALA A 80 23.16 -25.84 -15.78
N LEU A 81 23.74 -25.03 -16.66
CA LEU A 81 23.00 -24.29 -17.68
C LEU A 81 22.44 -25.24 -18.76
N ALA A 82 23.22 -26.25 -19.17
CA ALA A 82 22.77 -27.28 -20.09
C ALA A 82 21.63 -28.12 -19.50
N ALA A 83 21.77 -28.56 -18.24
CA ALA A 83 20.72 -29.28 -17.52
C ALA A 83 19.43 -28.45 -17.38
N LEU A 84 19.56 -27.16 -17.10
CA LEU A 84 18.42 -26.24 -17.04
C LEU A 84 17.71 -26.11 -18.40
N LYS A 85 18.46 -25.91 -19.50
CA LYS A 85 17.90 -25.78 -20.85
C LYS A 85 17.25 -27.07 -21.36
N SER A 86 17.78 -28.23 -21.00
CA SER A 86 17.21 -29.53 -21.35
C SER A 86 15.88 -29.83 -20.66
N GLY A 87 15.48 -29.02 -19.67
CA GLY A 87 14.30 -29.24 -18.85
C GLY A 87 14.46 -30.31 -17.77
N ALA A 88 15.59 -31.04 -17.73
CA ALA A 88 15.90 -32.02 -16.69
C ALA A 88 15.95 -31.40 -15.27
N ALA A 89 16.26 -30.11 -15.18
CA ALA A 89 16.32 -29.36 -13.93
C ALA A 89 15.13 -28.39 -13.73
N ASN A 90 14.04 -28.54 -14.50
CA ASN A 90 12.85 -27.70 -14.31
C ASN A 90 12.13 -28.06 -13.00
N PRO A 91 11.92 -27.10 -12.09
CA PRO A 91 11.17 -27.32 -10.86
C PRO A 91 9.67 -27.56 -11.11
N HIS A 92 9.17 -27.17 -12.29
CA HIS A 92 7.78 -27.35 -12.67
C HIS A 92 7.61 -28.72 -13.34
N PRO A 93 6.63 -29.54 -12.91
CA PRO A 93 6.32 -30.78 -13.60
C PRO A 93 5.98 -30.46 -15.05
N ALA A 94 6.42 -31.29 -15.99
CA ALA A 94 6.05 -31.16 -17.38
C ALA A 94 4.52 -31.14 -17.47
N VAL A 95 3.95 -29.97 -17.78
CA VAL A 95 2.52 -29.82 -17.98
C VAL A 95 2.23 -30.49 -19.32
N ASN A 96 1.54 -31.63 -19.28
CA ASN A 96 0.92 -32.18 -20.49
C ASN A 96 -0.12 -31.16 -20.96
N LEU A 97 0.28 -30.31 -21.91
CA LEU A 97 -0.66 -29.45 -22.59
C LEU A 97 -1.62 -30.35 -23.36
N PRO A 98 -2.93 -30.19 -23.21
CA PRO A 98 -3.86 -30.85 -24.11
C PRO A 98 -3.52 -30.44 -25.55
N PRO A 99 -3.69 -31.33 -26.54
CA PRO A 99 -3.56 -30.96 -27.94
C PRO A 99 -4.35 -29.69 -28.21
N ILE A 100 -3.70 -28.68 -28.80
CA ILE A 100 -4.37 -27.46 -29.23
C ILE A 100 -5.26 -27.86 -30.39
N ASP A 101 -6.58 -27.90 -30.17
CA ASP A 101 -7.53 -28.16 -31.25
C ASP A 101 -7.37 -27.05 -32.32
N PRO A 102 -7.01 -27.41 -33.56
CA PRO A 102 -6.80 -26.42 -34.63
C PRO A 102 -8.13 -25.88 -35.17
N THR A 103 -9.26 -26.39 -34.69
CA THR A 103 -10.59 -25.94 -35.08
C THR A 103 -10.77 -24.49 -34.63
N PRO A 104 -11.00 -23.55 -35.56
CA PRO A 104 -11.32 -22.18 -35.19
C PRO A 104 -12.57 -22.19 -34.32
N LEU A 105 -12.46 -21.66 -33.10
CA LEU A 105 -13.63 -21.42 -32.26
C LEU A 105 -14.57 -20.50 -33.05
N MET A 106 -15.70 -21.05 -33.50
CA MET A 106 -16.75 -20.28 -34.16
C MET A 106 -17.13 -19.14 -33.21
N ALA A 107 -17.01 -17.90 -33.67
CA ALA A 107 -17.36 -16.74 -32.85
C ALA A 107 -18.82 -16.88 -32.39
N PRO A 108 -19.13 -16.74 -31.09
CA PRO A 108 -20.52 -16.75 -30.65
C PRO A 108 -21.25 -15.63 -31.39
N THR A 109 -22.39 -15.96 -32.01
CA THR A 109 -23.34 -15.00 -32.55
C THR A 109 -23.80 -14.11 -31.39
N SER A 110 -23.12 -12.99 -31.18
CA SER A 110 -23.48 -12.06 -30.13
C SER A 110 -24.79 -11.39 -30.54
N GLU A 111 -25.89 -11.73 -29.87
CA GLU A 111 -27.10 -10.92 -29.89
C GLU A 111 -26.71 -9.46 -29.66
N THR A 112 -27.14 -8.56 -30.54
CA THR A 112 -26.83 -7.14 -30.43
C THR A 112 -27.52 -6.58 -29.20
N LEU A 113 -26.73 -6.16 -28.21
CA LEU A 113 -27.26 -5.64 -26.95
C LEU A 113 -27.32 -4.12 -27.02
N TYR A 114 -28.41 -3.56 -26.53
CA TYR A 114 -28.58 -2.11 -26.45
C TYR A 114 -28.26 -1.60 -25.05
N CYS A 115 -27.70 -0.38 -24.96
CA CYS A 115 -27.40 0.24 -23.68
C CYS A 115 -28.66 0.45 -22.85
N TYR A 116 -28.63 0.09 -21.57
CA TYR A 116 -29.78 0.26 -20.67
C TYR A 116 -30.29 1.70 -20.56
N ARG A 117 -29.41 2.70 -20.77
CA ARG A 117 -29.72 4.14 -20.69
C ARG A 117 -29.92 4.79 -22.06
N HIS A 118 -29.40 4.15 -23.11
CA HIS A 118 -29.48 4.62 -24.50
C HIS A 118 -29.91 3.45 -25.39
N PRO A 119 -31.22 3.17 -25.49
CA PRO A 119 -31.72 2.00 -26.21
C PRO A 119 -31.46 2.06 -27.73
N THR A 120 -31.07 3.22 -28.25
CA THR A 120 -30.71 3.41 -29.66
C THR A 120 -29.25 3.12 -29.98
N VAL A 121 -28.42 2.79 -28.99
CA VAL A 121 -26.99 2.55 -29.17
C VAL A 121 -26.69 1.08 -28.92
N GLU A 122 -26.16 0.42 -29.95
CA GLU A 122 -25.65 -0.96 -29.87
C GLU A 122 -24.33 -0.99 -29.10
N THR A 123 -24.18 -2.02 -28.25
CA THR A 123 -23.07 -2.12 -27.31
C THR A 123 -22.62 -3.56 -27.13
N GLY A 124 -21.31 -3.79 -27.17
CA GLY A 124 -20.69 -5.04 -26.72
C GLY A 124 -20.18 -4.99 -25.27
N LEU A 125 -20.28 -3.83 -24.60
CA LEU A 125 -19.74 -3.63 -23.25
C LEU A 125 -20.78 -3.99 -22.19
N ARG A 126 -20.34 -4.67 -21.13
CA ARG A 126 -21.14 -5.02 -19.96
C ARG A 126 -20.46 -4.53 -18.70
N CYS A 127 -21.25 -4.08 -17.73
CA CYS A 127 -20.74 -3.73 -16.41
C CYS A 127 -20.21 -4.97 -15.69
N ILE A 128 -18.99 -4.93 -15.16
CA ILE A 128 -18.41 -6.09 -14.44
C ILE A 128 -19.16 -6.44 -13.16
N GLN A 129 -19.86 -5.48 -12.55
CA GLN A 129 -20.53 -5.66 -11.26
C GLN A 129 -21.99 -6.14 -11.40
N CYS A 130 -22.71 -5.69 -12.43
CA CYS A 130 -24.13 -6.02 -12.60
C CYS A 130 -24.47 -6.65 -13.97
N ALA A 131 -23.47 -6.91 -14.81
CA ALA A 131 -23.59 -7.52 -16.15
C ALA A 131 -24.51 -6.80 -17.15
N ARG A 132 -25.07 -5.64 -16.79
CA ARG A 132 -25.95 -4.83 -17.64
C ARG A 132 -25.20 -4.25 -18.85
N PRO A 133 -25.80 -4.21 -20.04
CA PRO A 133 -25.19 -3.62 -21.23
C PRO A 133 -25.06 -2.10 -21.09
N ILE A 134 -23.88 -1.58 -21.39
CA ILE A 134 -23.51 -0.17 -21.25
C ILE A 134 -22.85 0.34 -22.53
N CYS A 135 -23.10 1.59 -22.91
CA CYS A 135 -22.38 2.21 -24.04
C CYS A 135 -21.06 2.84 -23.59
N SER A 136 -20.16 3.09 -24.53
CA SER A 136 -18.89 3.79 -24.29
C SER A 136 -19.07 5.16 -23.62
N LYS A 137 -20.21 5.84 -23.85
CA LYS A 137 -20.56 7.11 -23.21
C LYS A 137 -20.98 6.96 -21.74
N CYS A 138 -21.59 5.84 -21.37
CA CYS A 138 -22.02 5.56 -20.00
C CYS A 138 -20.99 4.76 -19.19
N SER A 139 -20.02 4.15 -19.85
CA SER A 139 -19.00 3.33 -19.22
C SER A 139 -17.95 4.18 -18.52
N GLU A 140 -17.61 3.82 -17.29
CA GLU A 140 -16.47 4.39 -16.58
C GLU A 140 -15.35 3.37 -16.46
N ARG A 141 -14.12 3.80 -16.72
CA ARG A 141 -12.93 2.93 -16.68
C ARG A 141 -12.49 2.69 -15.25
N THR A 142 -12.23 1.43 -14.93
CA THR A 142 -11.59 0.98 -13.68
C THR A 142 -10.42 0.05 -14.02
N PRO A 143 -9.49 -0.21 -13.08
CA PRO A 143 -8.30 -1.03 -13.35
C PRO A 143 -8.62 -2.46 -13.84
N VAL A 144 -9.79 -2.97 -13.48
CA VAL A 144 -10.23 -4.35 -13.78
C VAL A 144 -11.34 -4.40 -14.84
N GLY A 145 -11.75 -3.28 -15.43
CA GLY A 145 -12.79 -3.26 -16.47
C GLY A 145 -13.70 -2.02 -16.45
N PHE A 146 -14.91 -2.17 -16.99
CA PHE A 146 -15.91 -1.09 -17.09
C PHE A 146 -17.03 -1.24 -16.05
N ILE A 147 -17.42 -0.12 -15.44
CA ILE A 147 -18.50 -0.04 -14.45
C ILE A 147 -19.58 0.93 -14.94
N CYS A 148 -20.85 0.65 -14.61
CA CYS A 148 -21.99 1.54 -14.85
C CYS A 148 -22.11 2.62 -13.76
N PRO A 149 -22.72 3.78 -14.06
CA PRO A 149 -22.75 4.91 -13.12
C PRO A 149 -23.51 4.62 -11.82
N GLU A 150 -24.47 3.71 -11.83
CA GLU A 150 -25.19 3.27 -10.62
C GLU A 150 -24.29 2.43 -9.70
N CYS A 151 -23.62 1.42 -10.25
CA CYS A 151 -22.65 0.62 -9.49
C CYS A 151 -21.48 1.48 -8.99
N ARG A 152 -21.09 2.53 -9.74
CA ARG A 152 -20.07 3.48 -9.28
C ARG A 152 -20.54 4.31 -8.10
N LYS A 153 -21.82 4.72 -8.04
CA LYS A 153 -22.39 5.42 -6.89
C LYS A 153 -22.42 4.54 -5.65
N GLU A 154 -22.82 3.28 -5.80
CA GLU A 154 -22.80 2.30 -4.70
C GLU A 154 -21.38 2.01 -4.21
N ARG A 155 -20.40 1.99 -5.12
CA ARG A 155 -18.98 1.81 -4.79
C ARG A 155 -18.34 3.06 -4.16
N ARG A 156 -19.01 4.22 -4.13
CA ARG A 156 -18.52 5.35 -3.33
C ARG A 156 -18.59 4.94 -1.87
N SER A 157 -17.46 5.02 -1.19
CA SER A 157 -17.35 4.52 0.17
C SER A 157 -18.38 5.21 1.09
N PRO A 158 -19.13 4.44 1.91
CA PRO A 158 -20.07 4.98 2.90
C PRO A 158 -19.37 5.83 3.97
N ILE A 159 -18.03 5.86 3.95
CA ILE A 159 -17.17 6.73 4.75
C ILE A 159 -17.50 8.22 4.55
N TYR A 160 -18.07 8.62 3.40
CA TYR A 160 -18.53 9.99 3.12
C TYR A 160 -20.01 10.27 3.45
N GLN A 161 -20.79 9.27 3.89
CA GLN A 161 -22.15 9.49 4.38
C GLN A 161 -22.09 9.93 5.84
N VAL A 162 -21.73 11.19 6.04
CA VAL A 162 -21.76 11.84 7.34
C VAL A 162 -23.20 12.19 7.65
N GLU A 163 -23.77 11.48 8.61
CA GLU A 163 -25.07 11.82 9.18
C GLU A 163 -24.90 13.12 9.99
N PRO A 164 -25.85 14.08 9.94
CA PRO A 164 -25.73 15.35 10.65
C PRO A 164 -25.52 15.17 12.16
N LEU A 165 -26.06 14.08 12.72
CA LEU A 165 -25.88 13.71 14.13
C LEU A 165 -24.41 13.43 14.48
N ASP A 166 -23.65 12.80 13.59
CA ASP A 166 -22.24 12.48 13.80
C ASP A 166 -21.36 13.74 13.74
N ALA A 167 -21.73 14.69 12.88
CA ALA A 167 -21.07 16.00 12.82
C ALA A 167 -21.32 16.83 14.09
N VAL A 168 -22.53 16.79 14.65
CA VAL A 168 -22.86 17.48 15.92
C VAL A 168 -22.09 16.87 17.08
N LYS A 169 -21.99 15.53 17.17
CA LYS A 169 -21.19 14.85 18.20
C LYS A 169 -19.71 15.22 18.11
N ALA A 170 -19.14 15.20 16.90
CA ALA A 170 -17.76 15.61 16.69
C ALA A 170 -17.52 17.07 17.12
N GLY A 171 -18.42 17.98 16.74
CA GLY A 171 -18.35 19.41 17.10
C GLY A 171 -18.48 19.68 18.60
N ALA A 172 -19.32 18.94 19.31
CA ALA A 172 -19.48 19.09 20.77
C ALA A 172 -18.21 18.65 21.52
N ILE A 173 -17.59 17.54 21.09
CA ILE A 173 -16.36 17.01 21.69
C ILE A 173 -15.19 18.00 21.48
N SER A 174 -14.98 18.48 20.26
CA SER A 174 -13.91 19.44 19.95
C SER A 174 -14.11 20.79 20.62
N LEU A 175 -15.35 21.25 20.80
CA LEU A 175 -15.63 22.50 21.52
C LEU A 175 -15.24 22.40 23.00
N VAL A 176 -15.59 21.30 23.67
CA VAL A 176 -15.26 21.07 25.08
C VAL A 176 -13.76 20.86 25.27
N LEU A 177 -13.13 19.98 24.48
CA LEU A 177 -11.69 19.74 24.57
C LEU A 177 -10.85 20.95 24.16
N GLY A 178 -11.29 21.72 23.16
CA GLY A 178 -10.63 22.95 22.74
C GLY A 178 -10.67 24.03 23.82
N GLY A 179 -11.84 24.21 24.46
CA GLY A 179 -12.00 25.15 25.57
C GLY A 179 -11.19 24.76 26.82
N VAL A 180 -11.24 23.49 27.22
CA VAL A 180 -10.47 22.97 28.36
C VAL A 180 -8.96 23.01 28.08
N GLY A 181 -8.54 22.65 26.88
CA GLY A 181 -7.15 22.73 26.45
C GLY A 181 -6.62 24.17 26.46
N ALA A 182 -7.41 25.13 25.95
CA ALA A 182 -7.06 26.54 25.99
C ALA A 182 -6.96 27.07 27.43
N TYR A 183 -7.86 26.65 28.34
CA TYR A 183 -7.83 27.04 29.75
C TYR A 183 -6.58 26.51 30.47
N ILE A 184 -6.25 25.22 30.32
CA ILE A 184 -5.07 24.61 30.94
C ILE A 184 -3.78 25.23 30.40
N CYS A 185 -3.72 25.49 29.08
CA CYS A 185 -2.59 26.16 28.46
C CYS A 185 -2.44 27.63 28.89
N SER A 186 -3.51 28.30 29.30
CA SER A 186 -3.45 29.69 29.79
C SER A 186 -2.70 29.79 31.13
N PHE A 187 -2.74 28.73 31.94
CA PHE A 187 -2.07 28.69 33.25
C PHE A 187 -0.54 28.52 33.13
N PHE A 188 -0.05 27.96 32.03
CA PHE A 188 1.36 27.67 31.79
C PHE A 188 1.89 28.56 30.67
N GLY A 189 2.90 29.41 30.95
CA GLY A 189 3.35 30.47 30.03
C GLY A 189 3.76 30.02 28.61
N ILE A 190 4.10 31.03 27.77
CA ILE A 190 4.35 30.92 26.31
C ILE A 190 5.23 29.71 25.88
N PHE A 191 6.18 29.27 26.70
CA PHE A 191 7.05 28.13 26.37
C PHE A 191 6.35 26.77 26.41
N LEU A 192 5.48 26.51 27.39
CA LEU A 192 4.73 25.25 27.48
C LEU A 192 3.58 25.22 26.47
N PHE A 193 3.11 26.39 26.10
CA PHE A 193 2.01 26.61 25.16
C PHE A 193 2.33 26.09 23.73
N LEU A 194 3.56 26.25 23.25
CA LEU A 194 3.98 25.76 21.91
C LEU A 194 3.95 24.21 21.82
N PHE A 195 4.45 23.53 22.87
CA PHE A 195 4.50 22.07 22.91
C PHE A 195 3.11 21.47 23.17
N MET A 196 2.32 22.08 24.05
CA MET A 196 1.00 21.56 24.40
C MET A 196 -0.03 21.68 23.27
N GLY A 197 0.09 22.67 22.38
CA GLY A 197 -0.77 22.79 21.20
C GLY A 197 -0.75 21.55 20.30
N ALA A 198 0.44 21.00 20.06
CA ALA A 198 0.59 19.78 19.27
C ALA A 198 0.01 18.54 19.98
N VAL A 199 0.23 18.42 21.29
CA VAL A 199 -0.27 17.31 22.11
C VAL A 199 -1.80 17.32 22.18
N ILE A 200 -2.39 18.50 22.37
CA ILE A 200 -3.85 18.67 22.46
C ILE A 200 -4.51 18.40 21.11
N GLY A 201 -3.93 18.88 20.00
CA GLY A 201 -4.42 18.58 18.65
C GLY A 201 -4.42 17.08 18.34
N GLU A 202 -3.37 16.36 18.75
CA GLU A 202 -3.25 14.91 18.61
C GLU A 202 -4.28 14.15 19.47
N LEU A 203 -4.52 14.61 20.71
CA LEU A 203 -5.52 14.02 21.61
C LEU A 203 -6.95 14.20 21.06
N ILE A 204 -7.28 15.40 20.59
CA ILE A 204 -8.60 15.69 20.00
C ILE A 204 -8.85 14.77 18.80
N MET A 205 -7.86 14.60 17.93
CA MET A 205 -7.99 13.71 16.78
C MET A 205 -8.19 12.26 17.17
N ARG A 206 -7.45 11.75 18.15
CA ARG A 206 -7.64 10.36 18.63
C ARG A 206 -9.03 10.14 19.19
N VAL A 207 -9.56 11.11 19.93
CA VAL A 207 -10.91 11.03 20.51
C VAL A 207 -11.98 11.09 19.43
N ILE A 208 -11.82 11.96 18.43
CA ILE A 208 -12.76 12.06 17.29
C ILE A 208 -12.72 10.77 16.46
N ASP A 209 -11.53 10.27 16.11
CA ASP A 209 -11.37 9.03 15.34
C ASP A 209 -11.94 7.81 16.07
N TRP A 210 -11.77 7.74 17.39
CA TRP A 210 -12.37 6.70 18.22
C TRP A 210 -13.90 6.79 18.24
N ALA A 211 -14.46 8.00 18.30
CA ALA A 211 -15.89 8.23 18.46
C ALA A 211 -16.70 8.09 17.15
N THR A 212 -16.17 8.56 16.01
CA THR A 212 -16.94 8.60 14.76
C THR A 212 -16.51 7.55 13.74
N ARG A 213 -15.25 7.06 13.78
CA ARG A 213 -14.69 6.03 12.87
C ARG A 213 -14.96 6.27 11.36
N LYS A 214 -15.39 7.48 10.99
CA LYS A 214 -15.77 7.93 9.63
C LYS A 214 -14.79 9.04 9.19
N ARG A 215 -14.55 9.22 7.89
CA ARG A 215 -13.58 10.21 7.38
C ARG A 215 -14.23 11.03 6.26
N GLY A 216 -14.45 12.34 6.47
CA GLY A 216 -15.06 13.18 5.44
C GLY A 216 -14.78 14.67 5.61
N LEU A 217 -14.70 15.41 4.50
CA LEU A 217 -14.36 16.84 4.44
C LEU A 217 -15.30 17.72 5.29
N VAL A 218 -16.57 17.34 5.38
CA VAL A 218 -17.56 18.02 6.23
C VAL A 218 -17.22 17.87 7.71
N MET A 219 -16.70 16.71 8.14
CA MET A 219 -16.25 16.52 9.52
C MET A 219 -14.97 17.30 9.82
N GLN A 220 -14.12 17.50 8.82
CA GLN A 220 -12.92 18.35 8.95
C GLN A 220 -13.30 19.81 9.22
N ILE A 221 -14.26 20.35 8.46
CA ILE A 221 -14.76 21.72 8.63
C ILE A 221 -15.48 21.85 9.98
N ALA A 222 -16.31 20.89 10.36
CA ALA A 222 -17.03 20.91 11.64
C ALA A 222 -16.06 20.86 12.84
N ALA A 223 -15.05 19.99 12.81
CA ALA A 223 -14.05 19.86 13.89
C ALA A 223 -13.13 21.11 13.97
N ALA A 224 -12.65 21.60 12.83
CA ALA A 224 -11.81 22.81 12.80
C ALA A 224 -12.58 24.06 13.23
N GLY A 225 -13.83 24.22 12.76
CA GLY A 225 -14.70 25.34 13.12
C GLY A 225 -15.04 25.37 14.61
N SER A 226 -15.41 24.23 15.18
CA SER A 226 -15.73 24.12 16.62
C SER A 226 -14.52 24.27 17.54
N PHE A 227 -13.33 23.78 17.13
CA PHE A 227 -12.09 24.04 17.86
C PHE A 227 -11.73 25.53 17.87
N ALA A 228 -11.86 26.20 16.72
CA ALA A 228 -11.66 27.64 16.62
C ALA A 228 -12.65 28.41 17.51
N VAL A 229 -13.93 28.06 17.48
CA VAL A 229 -14.96 28.67 18.34
C VAL A 229 -14.67 28.42 19.83
N GLY A 230 -14.30 27.19 20.21
CA GLY A 230 -13.94 26.87 21.60
C GLY A 230 -12.71 27.65 22.10
N ALA A 231 -11.68 27.79 21.27
CA ALA A 231 -10.50 28.58 21.59
C ALA A 231 -10.81 30.08 21.69
N ILE A 232 -11.67 30.60 20.80
CA ILE A 232 -12.09 32.01 20.80
C ILE A 232 -12.97 32.33 22.02
N LEU A 233 -13.91 31.46 22.40
CA LEU A 233 -14.75 31.66 23.59
C LEU A 233 -13.92 31.65 24.89
N ALA A 234 -12.96 30.73 24.99
CA ALA A 234 -12.01 30.72 26.11
C ALA A 234 -11.12 31.98 26.14
N ALA A 235 -10.79 32.52 24.96
CA ALA A 235 -10.09 33.80 24.84
C ALA A 235 -10.89 34.94 25.46
N VAL A 236 -12.13 35.12 24.99
CA VAL A 236 -12.98 36.26 25.37
C VAL A 236 -13.27 36.28 26.87
N PHE A 237 -13.38 35.12 27.53
CA PHE A 237 -13.76 35.04 28.94
C PHE A 237 -12.59 35.21 29.92
N TRP A 238 -11.36 34.80 29.56
CA TRP A 238 -10.25 34.76 30.52
C TRP A 238 -8.91 35.29 29.99
N VAL A 239 -8.70 35.37 28.67
CA VAL A 239 -7.39 35.61 28.06
C VAL A 239 -7.44 36.85 27.17
N GLY A 240 -6.79 37.93 27.60
CA GLY A 240 -6.53 39.06 26.70
C GLY A 240 -5.88 38.59 25.39
N PHE A 241 -6.22 39.23 24.27
CA PHE A 241 -5.80 38.84 22.92
C PHE A 241 -4.26 38.87 22.80
N THR A 242 -3.60 37.72 22.95
CA THR A 242 -2.13 37.61 22.86
C THR A 242 -1.74 36.89 21.57
N ILE A 243 -0.55 37.21 21.05
CA ILE A 243 0.07 36.56 19.88
C ILE A 243 0.11 35.02 20.04
N GLY A 244 0.21 34.54 21.28
CA GLY A 244 0.13 33.11 21.61
C GLY A 244 -1.15 32.46 21.09
N LEU A 245 -2.33 33.07 21.29
CA LEU A 245 -3.59 32.46 20.89
C LEU A 245 -3.69 32.25 19.37
N ILE A 246 -3.17 33.19 18.59
CA ILE A 246 -3.14 33.10 17.12
C ILE A 246 -2.24 31.94 16.69
N LEU A 247 -1.09 31.76 17.35
CA LEU A 247 -0.17 30.64 17.08
C LEU A 247 -0.79 29.29 17.46
N PHE A 248 -1.53 29.20 18.57
CA PHE A 248 -2.21 27.96 18.96
C PHE A 248 -3.35 27.59 18.03
N LEU A 249 -4.15 28.56 17.61
CA LEU A 249 -5.22 28.34 16.66
C LEU A 249 -4.62 27.92 15.30
N GLY A 250 -3.51 28.53 14.88
CA GLY A 250 -2.76 28.15 13.69
C GLY A 250 -2.20 26.72 13.74
N ILE A 251 -1.48 26.36 14.81
CA ILE A 251 -0.87 25.04 14.98
C ILE A 251 -1.96 23.97 15.18
N GLY A 252 -2.99 24.25 15.98
CA GLY A 252 -4.11 23.35 16.23
C GLY A 252 -4.93 23.08 14.96
N VAL A 253 -5.30 24.12 14.21
CA VAL A 253 -6.01 23.93 12.94
C VAL A 253 -5.12 23.25 11.90
N SER A 254 -3.83 23.60 11.83
CA SER A 254 -2.90 22.97 10.89
C SER A 254 -2.73 21.48 11.17
N THR A 255 -2.55 21.06 12.43
CA THR A 255 -2.44 19.65 12.81
C THR A 255 -3.72 18.87 12.52
N ILE A 256 -4.88 19.47 12.80
CA ILE A 256 -6.19 18.92 12.47
C ILE A 256 -6.31 18.70 10.95
N VAL A 257 -5.98 19.72 10.14
CA VAL A 257 -6.10 19.64 8.67
C VAL A 257 -5.07 18.68 8.05
N ALA A 258 -3.83 18.67 8.55
CA ALA A 258 -2.74 17.86 7.99
C ALA A 258 -2.96 16.35 8.19
N ARG A 259 -3.59 15.95 9.29
CA ARG A 259 -3.81 14.53 9.61
C ARG A 259 -5.09 13.95 9.00
N LEU A 260 -6.03 14.81 8.62
CA LEU A 260 -7.29 14.43 7.99
C LEU A 260 -7.22 14.32 6.46
N ARG A 261 -6.10 14.74 5.85
CA ARG A 261 -5.84 14.63 4.41
C ARG A 261 -5.33 13.23 4.04
#